data_AF-A0A7V2UKJ6-F1
#
_entry.id   AF-A0A7V2UKJ6-F1
#
_cell.length_a   1.000
_cell.length_b   1.000
_cell.length_c   1.000
_cell.angle_alpha   90.00
_cell.angle_beta   90.00
_cell.angle_gamma   90.00
#
_symmetry.space_group_name_H-M   'P 1'
#
loop_
_entity.id
_entity.type
_entity.pdbx_description
1 polymer ?
#
loop_
_entity_poly.entity_id
_entity_poly.type
_entity_poly.pdbx_seq_one_letter_code
_entity_poly.pdbx_strand_id
1 'polypeptide(L)'
;MHAHQLKGDAKGRTVGETHLEHARLRTLGEPRIHFAIVCASVSCPDLRPEPYTAAMLDAQLDDQVQGFLANPAKGLHAEPGAVRVSKIFDWF
;
A
#
# COMPACT_ATOMS: atom_id res chain seq x y z
N MET A 1 14.75 -21.93 1.67
CA MET A 1 14.42 -22.21 0.25
C MET A 1 13.02 -21.70 -0.01
N HIS A 2 12.86 -20.73 -0.91
CA HIS A 2 11.74 -20.54 -1.84
C HIS A 2 11.84 -19.12 -2.40
N ALA A 3 12.65 -19.00 -3.45
CA ALA A 3 12.75 -17.81 -4.28
C ALA A 3 11.39 -17.59 -4.96
N HIS A 4 10.74 -16.46 -4.68
CA HIS A 4 9.63 -15.98 -5.50
C HIS A 4 10.20 -15.42 -6.80
N GLN A 5 10.20 -16.25 -7.83
CA GLN A 5 10.39 -15.85 -9.21
C GLN A 5 9.13 -15.10 -9.68
N LEU A 6 9.26 -13.81 -10.00
CA LEU A 6 8.21 -13.04 -10.66
C LEU A 6 8.74 -12.49 -12.00
N LYS A 7 7.92 -12.72 -13.03
CA LYS A 7 8.19 -12.60 -14.47
C LYS A 7 8.69 -11.20 -14.87
N GLY A 8 9.75 -11.17 -15.67
CA GLY A 8 10.35 -9.95 -16.23
C GLY A 8 9.55 -9.34 -17.39
N ASP A 9 9.65 -8.03 -17.52
CA ASP A 9 9.23 -7.29 -18.71
C ASP A 9 10.26 -7.44 -19.85
N ALA A 10 9.90 -7.05 -21.06
CA ALA A 10 10.66 -7.24 -22.30
C ALA A 10 12.05 -6.54 -22.36
N LYS A 11 12.59 -6.07 -21.24
CA LYS A 11 13.96 -5.53 -21.08
C LYS A 11 14.74 -6.13 -19.89
N GLY A 12 14.21 -7.11 -19.18
CA GLY A 12 14.98 -7.93 -18.23
C GLY A 12 15.47 -7.22 -16.97
N ARG A 13 14.81 -6.15 -16.51
CA ARG A 13 15.17 -5.49 -15.23
C ARG A 13 14.18 -5.87 -14.13
N THR A 14 14.68 -6.55 -13.11
CA THR A 14 13.92 -6.84 -11.89
C THR A 14 13.68 -5.53 -11.14
N VAL A 15 12.49 -4.96 -11.22
CA VAL A 15 12.10 -3.77 -10.44
C VAL A 15 11.27 -4.22 -9.25
N GLY A 16 11.80 -4.01 -8.04
CA GLY A 16 11.05 -4.24 -6.81
C GLY A 16 9.97 -3.18 -6.62
N GLU A 17 8.97 -3.49 -5.80
CA GLU A 17 7.83 -2.60 -5.49
C GLU A 17 8.31 -1.25 -4.95
N THR A 18 9.31 -1.25 -4.07
CA THR A 18 10.01 -0.05 -3.59
C THR A 18 10.50 0.85 -4.73
N HIS A 19 11.06 0.27 -5.80
CA HIS A 19 11.56 1.03 -6.94
C HIS A 19 10.41 1.61 -7.77
N LEU A 20 9.33 0.85 -7.98
CA LEU A 20 8.14 1.33 -8.68
C LEU A 20 7.46 2.47 -7.91
N GLU A 21 7.29 2.32 -6.61
CA GLU A 21 6.66 3.32 -5.76
C GLU A 21 7.47 4.62 -5.69
N HIS A 22 8.78 4.52 -5.49
CA HIS A 22 9.65 5.71 -5.45
C HIS A 22 9.79 6.40 -6.81
N ALA A 23 9.94 5.65 -7.91
CA ALA A 23 10.26 6.23 -9.21
C ALA A 23 9.04 6.67 -10.04
N ARG A 24 7.84 6.15 -9.72
CA ARG A 24 6.63 6.37 -10.53
C ARG A 24 5.45 6.89 -9.73
N LEU A 25 5.24 6.38 -8.52
CA LEU A 25 3.99 6.63 -7.80
C LEU A 25 4.05 7.90 -6.95
N ARG A 26 5.22 8.22 -6.36
CA ARG A 26 5.44 9.51 -5.67
C ARG A 26 5.23 10.73 -6.59
N THR A 27 5.54 10.61 -7.87
CA THR A 27 5.36 11.72 -8.83
C THR A 27 3.90 12.00 -9.16
N LEU A 28 2.98 11.10 -8.81
CA LEU A 28 1.54 11.31 -8.99
C LEU A 28 0.93 12.24 -7.94
N GLY A 29 1.66 12.54 -6.86
CA GLY A 29 1.21 13.47 -5.81
C GLY A 29 0.03 12.96 -4.99
N GLU A 30 -0.30 11.67 -5.10
CA GLU A 30 -1.43 11.05 -4.42
C GLU A 30 -0.91 10.06 -3.36
N PRO A 31 -0.81 10.47 -2.08
CA PRO A 31 -0.25 9.61 -1.04
C PRO A 31 -1.11 8.37 -0.76
N ARG A 32 -2.43 8.42 -1.01
CA ARG A 32 -3.34 7.29 -0.73
C ARG A 32 -3.04 6.06 -1.59
N ILE A 33 -2.33 6.23 -2.71
CA ILE A 33 -1.90 5.13 -3.59
C ILE A 33 -1.06 4.08 -2.85
N HIS A 34 -0.25 4.46 -1.86
CA HIS A 34 0.53 3.47 -1.09
C HIS A 34 -0.35 2.50 -0.30
N PHE A 35 -1.59 2.93 0.04
CA PHE A 35 -2.56 2.05 0.69
C PHE A 35 -3.30 1.14 -0.31
N ALA A 36 -3.25 1.46 -1.60
CA ALA A 36 -3.90 0.72 -2.67
C ALA A 36 -3.00 -0.33 -3.33
N ILE A 37 -1.68 -0.21 -3.15
CA ILE A 37 -0.70 -1.09 -3.77
C ILE A 37 -0.13 -2.02 -2.70
N VAL A 38 -0.40 -3.31 -2.86
CA VAL A 38 -0.12 -4.29 -1.81
C VAL A 38 1.14 -5.06 -2.16
N CYS A 39 2.13 -4.87 -1.29
CA CYS A 39 3.46 -5.47 -1.34
C CYS A 39 3.55 -6.94 -0.92
N ALA A 40 2.41 -7.64 -0.84
CA ALA A 40 2.27 -9.02 -0.35
C ALA A 40 2.90 -9.32 1.04
N SER A 41 3.19 -8.29 1.86
CA SER A 41 3.58 -8.45 3.27
C SER A 41 2.36 -8.45 4.20
N VAL A 42 2.47 -9.13 5.36
CA VAL A 42 1.39 -9.23 6.36
C VAL A 42 0.96 -7.84 6.88
N SER A 43 1.88 -6.89 6.90
CA SER A 43 1.63 -5.51 7.32
C SER A 43 1.06 -4.60 6.23
N CYS A 44 1.00 -5.05 4.96
CA CYS A 44 0.40 -4.25 3.89
C CYS A 44 -1.14 -4.16 4.12
N PRO A 45 -1.79 -3.11 3.59
CA PRO A 45 -3.24 -3.01 3.55
C PRO A 45 -3.87 -4.21 2.86
N ASP A 46 -5.11 -4.53 3.23
CA ASP A 46 -5.86 -5.57 2.55
C ASP A 46 -6.31 -5.08 1.16
N LEU A 47 -6.18 -5.96 0.15
CA LEU A 47 -6.63 -5.66 -1.20
C LEU A 47 -8.16 -5.53 -1.25
N ARG A 48 -8.66 -4.51 -1.94
CA ARG A 48 -10.08 -4.42 -2.26
C ARG A 48 -10.51 -5.61 -3.13
N PRO A 49 -11.73 -6.13 -2.95
CA PRO A 49 -12.27 -7.19 -3.82
C PRO A 49 -12.66 -6.68 -5.22
N GLU A 50 -12.67 -5.36 -5.44
CA GLU A 50 -12.94 -4.72 -6.72
C GLU A 50 -11.77 -3.85 -7.23
N PRO A 51 -11.63 -3.71 -8.57
CA PRO A 51 -10.62 -2.83 -9.14
C PRO A 51 -10.93 -1.34 -8.93
N TYR A 52 -9.88 -0.52 -8.90
CA TYR A 52 -10.02 0.93 -8.93
C TYR A 52 -10.53 1.41 -10.28
N THR A 53 -11.47 2.35 -10.29
CA THR A 53 -12.00 2.97 -11.51
C THR A 53 -11.84 4.48 -11.45
N ALA A 54 -11.61 5.13 -12.58
CA ALA A 54 -11.43 6.59 -12.62
C ALA A 54 -12.63 7.35 -12.01
N ALA A 55 -13.86 6.84 -12.20
CA ALA A 55 -15.07 7.46 -11.69
C ALA A 55 -15.22 7.35 -10.16
N MET A 56 -14.59 6.36 -9.53
CA MET A 56 -14.72 6.09 -8.10
C MET A 56 -13.39 6.23 -7.35
N LEU A 57 -12.33 6.66 -8.03
CA LEU A 57 -10.95 6.57 -7.54
C LEU A 57 -10.80 7.21 -6.16
N ASP A 58 -11.26 8.44 -5.99
CA ASP A 58 -11.16 9.15 -4.71
C ASP A 58 -11.90 8.43 -3.59
N ALA A 59 -13.15 8.01 -3.83
CA ALA A 59 -13.95 7.30 -2.84
C ALA A 59 -13.33 5.96 -2.46
N GLN A 60 -12.78 5.22 -3.44
CA GLN A 60 -12.13 3.94 -3.19
C GLN A 60 -10.82 4.10 -2.42
N LEU A 61 -10.05 5.15 -2.72
CA LEU A 61 -8.81 5.47 -2.01
C LEU A 61 -9.09 5.89 -0.56
N ASP A 62 -10.11 6.72 -0.33
CA ASP A 62 -10.50 7.12 1.02
C ASP A 62 -10.99 5.93 1.84
N ASP A 63 -11.88 5.12 1.29
CA ASP A 63 -12.37 3.91 1.96
C ASP A 63 -11.25 2.93 2.28
N GLN A 64 -10.26 2.79 1.39
CA GLN A 64 -9.08 1.95 1.62
C GLN A 64 -8.24 2.44 2.81
N VAL A 65 -8.02 3.75 2.93
CA VAL A 65 -7.27 4.34 4.05
C VAL A 65 -8.05 4.20 5.36
N GLN A 66 -9.36 4.44 5.35
CA GLN A 66 -10.21 4.27 6.52
C GLN A 66 -10.22 2.82 7.00
N GLY A 67 -10.39 1.87 6.09
CA GLY A 67 -10.34 0.44 6.40
C GLY A 67 -9.00 0.01 6.98
N PHE A 68 -7.89 0.52 6.44
CA PHE A 68 -6.56 0.26 6.99
C PHE A 68 -6.42 0.79 8.41
N LEU A 69 -6.76 2.08 8.64
CA LEU A 69 -6.66 2.72 9.95
C LEU A 69 -7.53 2.05 11.01
N ALA A 70 -8.74 1.61 10.63
CA ALA A 70 -9.68 0.92 11.50
C ALA A 70 -9.24 -0.52 11.85
N ASN A 71 -8.24 -1.08 11.19
CA ASN A 71 -7.72 -2.41 11.49
C ASN A 71 -6.75 -2.33 12.68
N PRO A 72 -7.12 -2.79 13.89
CA PRO A 72 -6.28 -2.64 15.08
C PRO A 72 -5.01 -3.50 15.05
N ALA A 73 -4.92 -4.48 14.15
CA ALA A 73 -3.73 -5.32 13.98
C ALA A 73 -2.71 -4.71 13.01
N LYS A 74 -3.13 -3.78 12.14
CA LYS A 74 -2.28 -3.23 11.07
C LYS A 74 -2.18 -1.71 11.10
N GLY A 75 -3.30 -1.01 11.25
CA GLY A 75 -3.42 0.44 11.13
C GLY A 75 -3.09 1.18 12.41
N LEU A 76 -4.12 1.78 13.03
CA LEU A 76 -3.99 2.55 14.25
C LEU A 76 -4.39 1.72 15.47
N HIS A 77 -3.55 1.76 16.50
CA HIS A 77 -3.82 1.14 17.79
C HIS A 77 -3.68 2.19 18.89
N ALA A 78 -4.77 2.48 19.59
CA ALA A 78 -4.81 3.42 20.70
C ALA A 78 -4.66 2.68 22.03
N GLU A 79 -3.70 3.10 22.84
CA GLU A 79 -3.47 2.65 24.22
C GLU A 79 -3.61 3.84 25.17
N PRO A 80 -3.86 3.62 26.47
CA PRO A 80 -3.90 4.71 27.45
C PRO A 80 -2.59 5.51 27.45
N GLY A 81 -2.65 6.76 26.97
CA GLY A 81 -1.50 7.67 26.90
C GLY A 81 -0.60 7.50 25.68
N ALA A 82 -0.92 6.62 24.73
CA ALA A 82 -0.12 6.42 23.52
C ALA A 82 -0.97 6.01 22.30
N VAL A 83 -0.50 6.37 21.11
CA VAL A 83 -1.05 5.87 19.85
C VAL A 83 0.09 5.23 19.07
N ARG A 84 -0.13 4.00 18.59
CA ARG A 84 0.78 3.28 17.70
C ARG A 84 0.16 3.27 16.31
N VAL A 85 0.98 3.51 15.30
CA VAL A 85 0.59 3.43 13.89
C VAL A 85 1.58 2.54 13.13
N SER A 86 1.14 1.99 12.00
CA SER A 86 2.02 1.23 11.11
C SER A 86 3.23 2.03 10.64
N LYS A 87 4.36 1.34 10.44
CA LYS A 87 5.54 1.90 9.77
C LYS A 87 5.30 2.26 8.30
N ILE A 88 4.16 1.86 7.73
CA ILE A 88 3.73 2.31 6.40
C ILE A 88 3.67 3.84 6.30
N PHE A 89 3.44 4.52 7.44
CA PHE A 89 3.44 5.98 7.51
C PHE A 89 4.84 6.60 7.48
N ASP A 90 5.89 5.86 7.85
CA ASP A 90 7.29 6.34 7.76
C ASP A 90 7.74 6.52 6.30
N TRP A 91 6.95 6.03 5.35
CA TRP A 91 7.28 6.02 3.95
C TRP A 91 6.91 7.31 3.21
N PHE A 92 6.19 8.22 3.86
CA PHE A 92 5.88 9.56 3.35
C PHE A 92 7.00 10.54 3.66
#